data_AF-A0A7C9G642-F1
#
_entry.id   AF-A0A7C9G642-F1
#
_cell.length_a   1.000
_cell.length_b   1.000
_cell.length_c   1.000
_cell.angle_alpha   90.00
_cell.angle_beta   90.00
_cell.angle_gamma   90.00
#
_symmetry.space_group_name_H-M   'P 1'
#
loop_
_entity.id
_entity.type
_entity.pdbx_description
1 polymer ?
#
loop_
_entity_poly.entity_id
_entity_poly.type
_entity_poly.pdbx_seq_one_letter_code
_entity_poly.pdbx_strand_id
1 'polypeptide(L)'
;MLANNNEPASLYIYSIYTGRVNAITQVYENLFKAFIMNKSLSYIGIRIRRDIAFVMLENVPHSIETIGPPSDNRNLGIKHRGKRYQYVTCRIERQALFNSPVFLNILRSD
;
A
#
# COMPACT_ATOMS: atom_id res chain seq x y z
N MET A 1 -11.81 21.09 -19.20
CA MET A 1 -12.45 20.80 -17.90
C MET A 1 -11.38 20.96 -16.84
N LEU A 2 -11.54 21.96 -15.97
CA LEU A 2 -10.66 22.24 -14.85
C LEU A 2 -10.74 21.04 -13.89
N ALA A 3 -9.61 20.40 -13.62
CA ALA A 3 -9.51 19.41 -12.57
C ALA A 3 -9.97 20.08 -11.26
N ASN A 4 -11.00 19.54 -10.63
CA ASN A 4 -11.42 19.98 -9.30
C ASN A 4 -10.22 19.84 -8.36
N ASN A 5 -9.67 20.97 -7.90
CA ASN A 5 -8.51 21.08 -6.99
C ASN A 5 -8.74 20.50 -5.58
N ASN A 6 -9.78 19.69 -5.37
CA ASN A 6 -10.11 19.03 -4.12
C ASN A 6 -10.16 17.50 -4.22
N GLU A 7 -9.81 16.92 -5.37
CA GLU A 7 -9.67 15.47 -5.49
C GLU A 7 -8.18 15.08 -5.42
N PRO A 8 -7.72 14.60 -4.26
CA PRO A 8 -6.36 14.07 -4.14
C PRO A 8 -6.16 12.94 -5.14
N ALA A 9 -5.07 13.05 -5.91
CA ALA A 9 -4.72 12.11 -6.96
C ALA A 9 -4.50 10.71 -6.37
N SER A 10 -5.53 9.87 -6.47
CA SER A 10 -5.48 8.46 -6.11
C SER A 10 -4.55 7.73 -7.09
N LEU A 11 -3.27 7.62 -6.74
CA LEU A 11 -2.35 6.73 -7.44
C LEU A 11 -2.74 5.29 -7.08
N TYR A 12 -3.46 4.60 -7.97
CA TYR A 12 -3.79 3.18 -7.81
C TYR A 12 -2.56 2.34 -8.09
N ILE A 13 -1.91 1.86 -7.04
CA ILE A 13 -0.65 1.15 -7.20
C ILE A 13 -0.95 -0.34 -7.33
N TYR A 14 -0.60 -0.87 -8.51
CA TYR A 14 -0.80 -2.26 -8.90
C TYR A 14 0.04 -3.21 -8.04
N SER A 15 -0.61 -4.25 -7.53
CA SER A 15 -0.02 -5.44 -6.94
C SER A 15 1.00 -6.07 -7.92
N ILE A 16 2.30 -5.92 -7.66
CA ILE A 16 3.33 -6.61 -8.45
C ILE A 16 3.56 -8.01 -7.89
N TYR A 17 3.48 -9.01 -8.77
CA TYR A 17 3.89 -10.39 -8.49
C TYR A 17 5.38 -10.51 -8.74
N THR A 18 6.19 -10.64 -7.69
CA THR A 18 7.64 -10.88 -7.83
C THR A 18 8.09 -12.22 -7.24
N GLY A 19 7.21 -12.92 -6.50
CA GLY A 19 7.53 -14.21 -5.86
C GLY A 19 8.68 -14.16 -4.83
N ARG A 20 9.29 -12.99 -4.61
CA ARG A 20 10.48 -12.79 -3.78
C ARG A 20 10.23 -11.64 -2.82
N VAL A 21 10.38 -11.91 -1.52
CA VAL A 21 10.18 -10.93 -0.43
C VAL A 21 10.92 -9.62 -0.71
N ASN A 22 12.20 -9.72 -1.08
CA ASN A 22 13.06 -8.56 -1.33
C ASN A 22 12.56 -7.66 -2.46
N ALA A 23 11.97 -8.24 -3.50
CA ALA A 23 11.45 -7.47 -4.62
C ALA A 23 10.13 -6.77 -4.26
N ILE A 24 9.35 -7.31 -3.32
CA ILE A 24 8.16 -6.62 -2.79
C ILE A 24 8.60 -5.43 -1.93
N THR A 25 9.60 -5.61 -1.06
CA THR A 25 10.17 -4.52 -0.25
C THR A 25 10.63 -3.36 -1.13
N GLN A 26 11.47 -3.63 -2.13
CA GLN A 26 11.99 -2.61 -3.05
C GLN A 26 10.88 -1.86 -3.80
N VAL A 27 9.81 -2.55 -4.19
CA VAL A 27 8.65 -1.91 -4.84
C VAL A 27 7.97 -0.94 -3.88
N TYR A 28 7.72 -1.33 -2.64
CA TYR A 28 7.13 -0.44 -1.63
C TYR A 28 8.05 0.72 -1.26
N GLU A 29 9.36 0.49 -1.14
CA GLU A 29 10.35 1.54 -0.89
C GLU A 29 10.32 2.59 -2.00
N ASN A 30 10.43 2.16 -3.26
CA ASN A 30 10.36 3.06 -4.42
C ASN A 30 9.04 3.82 -4.47
N LEU A 31 7.94 3.15 -4.12
CA LEU A 31 6.61 3.75 -4.07
C LEU A 31 6.54 4.88 -3.06
N PHE A 32 7.01 4.61 -1.85
CA PHE A 32 6.95 5.58 -0.77
C PHE A 32 7.95 6.72 -1.02
N LYS A 33 9.13 6.44 -1.59
CA LYS A 33 10.08 7.47 -2.05
C LYS A 33 9.46 8.38 -3.12
N ALA A 34 8.79 7.82 -4.13
CA ALA A 34 8.10 8.61 -5.15
C ALA A 34 7.00 9.51 -4.55
N PHE A 35 6.25 8.99 -3.57
CA PHE A 35 5.25 9.76 -2.84
C PHE A 35 5.88 10.89 -2.00
N ILE A 36 7.04 10.69 -1.38
CA ILE A 36 7.78 11.76 -0.70
C ILE A 36 8.15 12.87 -1.66
N MET A 37 8.74 12.51 -2.81
CA MET A 37 9.21 13.47 -3.80
C MET A 37 8.06 14.32 -4.36
N ASN A 38 6.87 13.74 -4.47
CA ASN A 38 5.69 14.44 -4.94
C ASN A 38 4.92 15.11 -3.78
N LYS A 39 5.31 16.35 -3.45
CA LYS A 39 4.75 17.12 -2.32
C LYS A 39 3.26 17.48 -2.47
N SER A 40 2.70 17.46 -3.68
CA SER A 40 1.27 17.74 -3.90
C SER A 40 0.36 16.56 -3.57
N LEU A 41 0.92 15.36 -3.31
CA LEU A 41 0.13 14.19 -2.93
C LEU A 41 -0.05 14.11 -1.42
N SER A 42 -1.32 14.11 -0.98
CA SER A 42 -1.70 13.98 0.44
C SER A 42 -1.88 12.54 0.90
N TYR A 43 -2.17 11.58 0.02
CA TYR A 43 -2.25 10.16 0.35
C TYR A 43 -1.90 9.26 -0.85
N ILE A 44 -1.78 7.96 -0.60
CA ILE A 44 -1.70 6.90 -1.63
C ILE A 44 -2.74 5.80 -1.39
N GLY A 45 -3.30 5.27 -2.49
CA GLY A 45 -4.21 4.13 -2.49
C GLY A 45 -3.50 2.86 -2.98
N ILE A 46 -3.51 1.79 -2.20
CA ILE A 46 -2.82 0.55 -2.52
C ILE A 46 -3.81 -0.61 -2.52
N ARG A 47 -3.80 -1.39 -3.61
CA ARG A 47 -4.57 -2.63 -3.70
C ARG A 47 -3.69 -3.84 -3.44
N ILE A 48 -3.85 -4.44 -2.27
CA ILE A 48 -3.08 -5.58 -1.78
C ILE A 48 -3.77 -6.87 -2.19
N ARG A 49 -3.04 -7.81 -2.78
CA ARG A 49 -3.56 -9.13 -3.23
C ARG A 49 -2.85 -10.32 -2.59
N ARG A 50 -1.92 -10.10 -1.66
CA ARG A 50 -1.05 -11.13 -1.07
C ARG A 50 -0.79 -10.87 0.40
N ASP A 51 -0.71 -11.95 1.18
CA ASP A 51 -0.42 -11.91 2.62
C ASP A 51 0.91 -11.20 2.91
N ILE A 52 1.97 -11.50 2.14
CA ILE A 52 3.28 -10.90 2.38
C ILE A 52 3.29 -9.38 2.21
N ALA A 53 2.54 -8.86 1.23
CA ALA A 53 2.39 -7.43 1.01
C ALA A 53 1.56 -6.78 2.13
N PHE A 54 0.58 -7.51 2.67
CA PHE A 54 -0.19 -7.05 3.83
C PHE A 54 0.66 -6.96 5.09
N VAL A 55 1.46 -7.99 5.39
CA VAL A 55 2.37 -8.01 6.55
C VAL A 55 3.37 -6.85 6.50
N MET A 56 3.90 -6.51 5.31
CA MET A 56 4.75 -5.33 5.16
C MET A 56 4.00 -4.03 5.51
N LEU A 57 2.72 -3.94 5.15
CA LEU A 57 1.87 -2.80 5.45
C LEU A 57 1.30 -2.77 6.86
N GLU A 58 1.35 -3.87 7.63
CA GLU A 58 0.91 -3.88 9.04
C GLU A 58 1.72 -2.90 9.90
N ASN A 59 2.94 -2.54 9.48
CA ASN A 59 3.79 -1.58 10.19
C ASN A 59 3.67 -0.13 9.67
N VAL A 60 2.83 0.09 8.66
CA VAL A 60 2.55 1.42 8.12
C VAL A 60 1.12 1.79 8.49
N PRO A 61 0.86 2.90 9.19
CA PRO A 61 -0.51 3.26 9.54
C PRO A 61 -1.32 3.51 8.27
N HIS A 62 -2.43 2.79 8.13
CA HIS A 62 -3.28 2.80 6.95
C HIS A 62 -4.75 2.61 7.34
N SER A 63 -5.66 3.11 6.52
CA SER A 63 -7.10 2.83 6.62
C SER A 63 -7.51 1.84 5.55
N ILE A 64 -8.38 0.89 5.89
CA ILE A 64 -8.96 -0.03 4.90
C ILE A 64 -10.14 0.68 4.24
N GLU A 65 -10.11 0.81 2.92
CA GLU A 65 -11.18 1.45 2.14
C GLU A 65 -12.16 0.41 1.60
N THR A 66 -11.66 -0.72 1.11
CA THR A 66 -12.50 -1.74 0.48
C THR A 66 -11.91 -3.13 0.65
N ILE A 67 -12.77 -4.10 0.92
CA ILE A 67 -12.41 -5.52 0.92
C ILE A 67 -13.05 -6.14 -0.32
N GLY A 68 -12.25 -6.85 -1.11
CA GLY A 68 -12.72 -7.56 -2.29
C GLY A 68 -13.59 -8.78 -1.96
N PRO A 69 -14.11 -9.47 -2.99
CA PRO A 69 -14.87 -10.70 -2.78
C PRO A 69 -14.04 -11.78 -2.07
N PRO A 70 -14.67 -12.74 -1.39
CA PRO A 70 -13.99 -13.93 -0.87
C PRO A 70 -13.18 -14.62 -1.97
N SER A 71 -12.05 -15.22 -1.58
CA SER A 71 -11.21 -16.01 -2.48
C SER A 71 -11.20 -17.46 -2.04
N ASP A 72 -11.64 -18.36 -2.92
CA ASP A 72 -11.62 -19.81 -2.70
C ASP A 72 -10.23 -20.40 -2.98
N ASN A 73 -9.37 -19.65 -3.67
CA ASN A 73 -8.02 -20.08 -3.97
C ASN A 73 -7.08 -19.74 -2.80
N ARG A 74 -6.63 -20.76 -2.06
CA ARG A 74 -5.69 -20.59 -0.93
C ARG A 74 -4.36 -19.97 -1.34
N ASN A 75 -3.96 -20.13 -2.59
CA ASN A 75 -2.72 -19.58 -3.15
C ASN A 75 -2.91 -18.21 -3.78
N LEU A 76 -4.10 -17.61 -3.75
CA LEU A 76 -4.38 -16.27 -4.27
C LEU A 76 -5.17 -15.44 -3.25
N GLY A 77 -4.83 -14.16 -3.13
CA GLY A 77 -5.51 -13.26 -2.21
C GLY A 77 -4.82 -13.13 -0.85
N ILE A 78 -5.57 -12.54 0.07
CA ILE A 78 -5.10 -11.99 1.32
C ILE A 78 -6.00 -12.44 2.48
N LYS A 79 -5.40 -12.91 3.57
CA LYS A 79 -6.07 -13.23 4.82
C LYS A 79 -6.25 -11.96 5.63
N HIS A 80 -7.49 -11.59 5.87
CA HIS A 80 -7.85 -10.44 6.71
C HIS A 80 -8.96 -10.85 7.67
N ARG A 81 -8.78 -10.61 8.98
CA ARG A 81 -9.75 -10.96 10.04
C ARG A 81 -10.24 -12.42 9.95
N GLY A 82 -9.31 -13.36 9.71
CA GLY A 82 -9.61 -14.79 9.66
C GLY A 82 -10.22 -15.31 8.35
N LYS A 83 -10.61 -14.44 7.41
CA LYS A 83 -11.16 -14.81 6.09
C LYS A 83 -10.20 -14.45 4.96
N ARG A 84 -10.30 -15.13 3.81
CA ARG A 84 -9.47 -14.87 2.63
C ARG A 84 -10.27 -14.11 1.58
N TYR A 85 -9.71 -13.01 1.09
CA TYR A 85 -10.32 -12.14 0.08
C TYR A 85 -9.40 -12.01 -1.13
N GLN A 86 -9.96 -11.71 -2.30
CA GLN A 86 -9.18 -11.52 -3.52
C GLN A 86 -8.24 -10.31 -3.43
N TYR A 87 -8.65 -9.28 -2.70
CA TYR A 87 -7.84 -8.09 -2.43
C TYR A 87 -8.34 -7.31 -1.22
N VAL A 88 -7.50 -6.43 -0.69
CA VAL A 88 -7.87 -5.34 0.22
C VAL A 88 -7.29 -4.06 -0.34
N THR A 89 -8.08 -3.01 -0.41
CA THR A 89 -7.61 -1.66 -0.76
C THR A 89 -7.38 -0.88 0.53
N CYS A 90 -6.20 -0.30 0.66
CA CYS A 90 -5.81 0.53 1.78
C CYS A 90 -5.44 1.93 1.31
N ARG A 91 -5.68 2.92 2.16
CA ARG A 91 -5.23 4.30 2.00
C ARG A 91 -4.21 4.64 3.07
N ILE A 92 -3.13 5.30 2.65
CA ILE A 92 -2.05 5.74 3.52
C ILE A 92 -1.93 7.24 3.40
N GLU A 93 -2.24 7.94 4.49
CA GLU A 93 -2.07 9.39 4.59
C GLU A 93 -0.59 9.76 4.65
N ARG A 94 -0.24 10.91 4.06
CA ARG A 94 1.14 11.40 4.05
C ARG A 94 1.71 11.48 5.46
N GLN A 95 1.03 12.20 6.34
CA GLN A 95 1.47 12.41 7.71
C GLN A 95 1.61 11.10 8.49
N ALA A 96 0.71 10.14 8.26
CA ALA A 96 0.75 8.83 8.88
C ALA A 96 1.99 8.02 8.46
N LEU A 97 2.35 8.08 7.18
CA LEU A 97 3.55 7.43 6.66
C LEU A 97 4.83 8.02 7.27
N PHE A 98 4.96 9.36 7.30
CA PHE A 98 6.12 10.05 7.88
C PHE A 98 6.33 9.76 9.37
N ASN A 99 5.27 9.39 10.09
CA ASN A 99 5.33 9.02 11.50
C ASN A 99 5.55 7.52 11.74
N SER A 100 5.63 6.69 10.70
CA SER A 100 5.89 5.25 10.84
C SER A 100 7.38 4.96 11.12
N PRO A 101 7.72 4.23 12.20
CA PRO A 101 9.11 3.82 12.48
C PRO A 101 9.76 3.01 11.35
N VAL A 102 8.99 2.14 10.69
CA VAL A 102 9.46 1.35 9.55
C VAL A 102 9.82 2.25 8.38
N PHE A 103 9.01 3.28 8.14
CA PHE A 103 9.26 4.23 7.08
C PHE A 103 10.48 5.12 7.35
N LEU A 104 10.65 5.58 8.59
CA LEU A 104 11.85 6.33 8.99
C LEU A 104 13.12 5.51 8.83
N ASN A 105 13.06 4.19 9.04
CA ASN A 105 14.20 3.31 8.82
C ASN A 105 14.53 3.14 7.33
N ILE A 106 13.52 3.02 6.47
CA ILE A 106 13.71 2.99 5.00
C ILE A 106 14.42 4.27 4.53
N LEU A 107 14.05 5.44 5.07
CA LEU A 107 14.66 6.71 4.70
C LEU A 107 16.10 6.88 5.17
N ARG A 108 16.49 6.20 6.25
CA ARG A 108 17.86 6.24 6.82
C ARG A 108 18.81 5.23 6.18
N SER A 109 18.29 4.35 5.33
CA SER A 109 19.05 3.26 4.70
C SER A 109 19.64 3.66 3.33
N ASP A 110 19.42 4.92 2.92
CA ASP A 110 20.17 5.64 1.87
C ASP A 110 21.23 6.53 2.52
#